data_AF-A0A9D5T6X9-F1
#
_entry.id   AF-A0A9D5T6X9-F1
#
_cell.length_a   1.000
_cell.length_b   1.000
_cell.length_c   1.000
_cell.angle_alpha   90.00
_cell.angle_beta   90.00
_cell.angle_gamma   90.00
#
_symmetry.space_group_name_H-M   'P 1'
#
loop_
_entity.id
_entity.type
_entity.pdbx_description
1 polymer ?
#
loop_
_entity_poly.entity_id
_entity_poly.type
_entity_poly.pdbx_seq_one_letter_code
_entity_poly.pdbx_strand_id
1 'polypeptide(L)'
;MIKKTIKAILISLAFLLSFMALFSANWYVTVFGNVGFRSIIFTLFSSMKGTAGGIVYDWLLKGLLPSVLCAAILCVFYFSKINIKKVIKKAICIVLCLCLWGYGICAVGIPSFVGGMFTKTKLYDQNYANPNTTKITFPEKRRNLVYIILESMETTYFSKDQGGALSQNVVPKLYDLAKNNTNFSHSNDVGGWGYVTNTSWTSASLVAQTSGVPLSMPLIYTVPKAESNFVPSITTLGDILHQNGYNQTVMFGSVAS
;
A
#
# COMPACT_ATOMS: atom_id res chain seq x y z
N MET A 1 -23.85 -27.95 -32.27
CA MET A 1 -24.11 -27.87 -30.82
C MET A 1 -22.96 -27.25 -30.03
N ILE A 2 -21.73 -27.79 -30.16
CA ILE A 2 -20.54 -27.36 -29.40
C ILE A 2 -20.31 -25.83 -29.41
N LYS A 3 -20.35 -25.17 -30.57
CA LYS A 3 -20.16 -23.71 -30.67
C LYS A 3 -21.18 -22.88 -29.86
N LYS A 4 -22.43 -23.34 -29.72
CA LYS A 4 -23.45 -22.63 -28.93
C LYS A 4 -23.20 -22.79 -27.43
N THR A 5 -22.81 -23.98 -26.99
CA THR A 5 -22.48 -24.27 -25.60
C THR A 5 -21.25 -23.49 -25.15
N ILE A 6 -20.17 -23.49 -25.95
CA ILE A 6 -18.96 -22.70 -25.67
C ILE A 6 -19.29 -21.22 -25.52
N LYS A 7 -20.11 -20.67 -26.43
CA LYS A 7 -20.52 -19.26 -26.36
C LYS A 7 -21.29 -18.94 -25.07
N ALA A 8 -22.18 -19.84 -24.63
CA ALA A 8 -22.92 -19.66 -23.39
C ALA A 8 -21.98 -19.64 -22.18
N ILE A 9 -21.02 -20.58 -22.13
CA ILE A 9 -20.00 -20.66 -21.06
C ILE A 9 -19.18 -19.37 -20.99
N LEU A 10 -18.70 -18.87 -22.13
CA LEU A 10 -17.92 -17.62 -22.18
C LEU A 10 -18.71 -16.42 -21.69
N ILE A 11 -20.00 -16.33 -22.02
CA ILE A 11 -20.88 -15.26 -21.55
C ILE A 11 -21.11 -15.36 -20.04
N SER A 12 -21.39 -16.57 -19.53
CA SER A 12 -21.54 -16.82 -18.10
C SER A 12 -20.27 -16.48 -17.32
N LEU A 13 -19.11 -16.84 -17.85
CA LEU A 13 -17.82 -16.50 -17.26
C LEU A 13 -17.59 -14.98 -17.26
N ALA A 14 -17.93 -14.28 -18.35
CA ALA A 14 -17.83 -12.83 -18.40
C ALA A 14 -18.72 -12.15 -17.34
N PHE A 15 -19.96 -12.62 -17.15
CA PHE A 15 -20.84 -12.11 -16.10
C PHE A 15 -20.29 -12.37 -14.70
N LEU A 16 -19.75 -13.58 -14.47
CA LEU A 16 -19.11 -13.92 -13.20
C LEU A 16 -17.94 -12.99 -12.90
N LEU A 17 -17.03 -12.79 -13.86
CA LEU A 17 -15.88 -11.89 -13.71
C LEU A 17 -16.31 -10.43 -13.46
N SER A 18 -17.36 -9.96 -14.12
CA SER A 18 -17.89 -8.61 -13.89
C SER A 18 -18.44 -8.43 -12.47
N PHE A 19 -19.20 -9.39 -11.94
CA PHE A 19 -19.65 -9.30 -10.54
C PHE A 19 -18.51 -9.50 -9.55
N MET A 20 -17.54 -10.36 -9.86
CA MET A 20 -16.33 -10.50 -9.05
C MET A 20 -15.54 -9.19 -8.98
N ALA A 21 -15.47 -8.40 -10.06
CA ALA A 21 -14.83 -7.09 -10.04
C ALA A 21 -15.50 -6.13 -9.04
N LEU A 22 -16.84 -6.15 -8.93
CA LEU A 22 -17.58 -5.37 -7.94
C LEU A 22 -17.37 -5.90 -6.51
N PHE A 23 -17.71 -7.16 -6.26
CA PHE A 23 -17.73 -7.70 -4.90
C PHE A 23 -16.33 -7.88 -4.32
N SER A 24 -15.35 -8.26 -5.13
CA SER A 24 -13.96 -8.36 -4.67
C SER A 24 -13.37 -6.98 -4.39
N ALA A 25 -13.70 -5.95 -5.18
CA ALA A 25 -13.26 -4.60 -4.90
C ALA A 25 -13.87 -4.06 -3.59
N ASN A 26 -15.17 -4.26 -3.39
CA ASN A 26 -15.83 -3.88 -2.14
C ASN A 26 -15.28 -4.62 -0.94
N TRP A 27 -15.09 -5.94 -1.06
CA TRP A 27 -14.46 -6.75 -0.03
C TRP A 27 -13.07 -6.24 0.31
N TYR A 28 -12.24 -5.99 -0.72
CA TYR A 28 -10.89 -5.47 -0.56
C TYR A 28 -10.87 -4.14 0.21
N VAL A 29 -11.69 -3.17 -0.22
CA VAL A 29 -11.77 -1.85 0.44
C VAL A 29 -12.33 -1.96 1.86
N THR A 30 -13.25 -2.90 2.11
CA THR A 30 -13.83 -3.11 3.45
C THR A 30 -12.81 -3.73 4.41
N VAL A 31 -12.04 -4.71 3.95
CA VAL A 31 -11.11 -5.47 4.80
C VAL A 31 -9.80 -4.71 5.02
N PHE A 32 -9.24 -4.13 3.95
CA PHE A 32 -7.91 -3.50 4.00
C PHE A 32 -7.96 -1.98 4.02
N GLY A 33 -9.14 -1.37 3.88
CA GLY A 33 -9.28 0.06 3.70
C GLY A 33 -8.81 0.52 2.31
N ASN A 34 -8.71 1.84 2.13
CA ASN A 34 -8.27 2.43 0.87
C ASN A 34 -6.74 2.49 0.77
N VAL A 35 -6.07 1.34 0.84
CA VAL A 35 -4.59 1.22 0.73
C VAL A 35 -4.08 1.23 -0.72
N GLY A 36 -4.98 1.41 -1.70
CA GLY A 36 -4.67 1.55 -3.11
C GLY A 36 -4.24 0.27 -3.84
N PHE A 37 -4.10 0.36 -5.18
CA PHE A 37 -3.86 -0.80 -6.04
C PHE A 37 -2.47 -1.44 -5.87
N ARG A 38 -1.48 -0.66 -5.44
CA ARG A 38 -0.11 -1.16 -5.29
C ARG A 38 0.01 -2.27 -4.25
N SER A 39 -0.81 -2.23 -3.20
CA SER A 39 -0.86 -3.26 -2.17
C SER A 39 -1.35 -4.61 -2.71
N ILE A 40 -2.27 -4.60 -3.68
CA ILE A 40 -2.70 -5.81 -4.41
C ILE A 40 -1.51 -6.41 -5.15
N ILE A 41 -0.78 -5.59 -5.92
CA ILE A 41 0.42 -6.04 -6.64
C ILE A 41 1.43 -6.64 -5.66
N PHE A 42 1.76 -5.92 -4.60
CA PHE A 42 2.72 -6.40 -3.60
C PHE A 42 2.30 -7.74 -2.99
N THR A 43 1.02 -7.93 -2.72
CA THR A 43 0.49 -9.18 -2.18
C THR A 43 0.57 -10.33 -3.19
N LEU A 44 0.33 -10.07 -4.47
CA LEU A 44 0.41 -11.08 -5.54
C LEU A 44 1.84 -11.58 -5.77
N PHE A 45 2.85 -10.72 -5.54
CA PHE A 45 4.26 -11.05 -5.75
C PHE A 45 5.02 -11.38 -4.47
N SER A 46 4.42 -11.16 -3.30
CA SER A 46 5.00 -11.60 -2.02
C SER A 46 4.58 -13.03 -1.69
N SER A 47 5.37 -13.70 -0.85
CA SER A 47 5.09 -15.07 -0.43
C SER A 47 3.86 -15.08 0.50
N MET A 48 2.79 -15.78 0.11
CA MET A 48 1.59 -16.01 0.94
C MET A 48 1.81 -16.94 2.15
N LYS A 49 3.06 -17.26 2.50
CA LYS A 49 3.36 -18.05 3.70
C LYS A 49 2.87 -17.31 4.94
N GLY A 50 1.91 -17.89 5.64
CA GLY A 50 1.31 -17.29 6.84
C GLY A 50 0.00 -16.54 6.61
N THR A 51 -0.55 -16.50 5.39
CA THR A 51 -1.90 -15.96 5.18
C THR A 51 -2.91 -16.78 6.00
N ALA A 52 -3.57 -16.13 6.96
CA ALA A 52 -4.61 -16.78 7.75
C ALA A 52 -5.72 -17.29 6.81
N GLY A 53 -5.99 -18.61 6.84
CA GLY A 53 -7.02 -19.22 5.99
C GLY A 53 -8.41 -18.56 6.13
N GLY A 54 -8.65 -17.86 7.25
CA GLY A 54 -9.84 -17.03 7.46
C GLY A 54 -10.01 -15.91 6.44
N ILE A 55 -8.94 -15.29 5.92
CA ILE A 55 -9.03 -14.23 4.91
C ILE A 55 -9.56 -14.79 3.58
N VAL A 56 -9.06 -15.96 3.17
CA VAL A 56 -9.53 -16.64 1.95
C VAL A 56 -10.99 -17.05 2.12
N TYR A 57 -11.35 -17.62 3.26
CA TYR A 57 -12.73 -18.01 3.55
C TYR A 57 -13.68 -16.81 3.54
N ASP A 58 -13.28 -15.69 4.14
CA ASP A 58 -14.08 -14.47 4.14
C ASP A 58 -14.31 -13.93 2.72
N TRP A 59 -13.28 -13.94 1.87
CA TRP A 59 -13.43 -13.58 0.45
C TRP A 59 -14.33 -14.55 -0.32
N LEU A 60 -14.24 -15.86 -0.06
CA LEU A 60 -15.12 -16.84 -0.70
C LEU A 60 -16.60 -16.56 -0.37
N LEU A 61 -16.91 -16.19 0.86
CA LEU A 61 -18.27 -15.88 1.30
C LEU A 61 -18.76 -14.50 0.84
N LYS A 62 -17.95 -13.46 0.98
CA LYS A 62 -18.38 -12.06 0.76
C LYS A 62 -18.04 -11.53 -0.63
N GLY A 63 -17.05 -12.13 -1.29
CA GLY A 63 -16.63 -11.81 -2.66
C GLY A 63 -17.23 -12.78 -3.68
N LEU A 64 -16.85 -14.07 -3.58
CA LEU A 64 -17.16 -15.05 -4.63
C LEU A 64 -18.64 -15.48 -4.64
N LEU A 65 -19.19 -15.88 -3.49
CA LEU A 65 -20.58 -16.37 -3.41
C LEU A 65 -21.62 -15.38 -3.97
N PRO A 66 -21.67 -14.09 -3.56
CA PRO A 66 -22.62 -13.14 -4.13
C PRO A 66 -22.35 -12.90 -5.62
N SER A 67 -21.10 -12.97 -6.08
CA SER A 67 -20.76 -12.87 -7.50
C SER A 67 -21.39 -13.99 -8.32
N VAL A 68 -21.32 -15.23 -7.83
CA VAL A 68 -21.92 -16.40 -8.48
C VAL A 68 -23.44 -16.26 -8.54
N LEU A 69 -24.08 -15.87 -7.43
CA LEU A 69 -25.54 -15.70 -7.38
C LEU A 69 -26.03 -14.62 -8.35
N CYS A 70 -25.41 -13.44 -8.35
CA CYS A 70 -25.77 -12.36 -9.25
C CYS A 70 -25.48 -12.71 -10.72
N ALA A 71 -24.36 -13.38 -11.01
CA ALA A 71 -24.05 -13.84 -12.36
C ALA A 71 -25.05 -14.90 -12.86
N ALA A 72 -25.51 -15.81 -11.99
CA ALA A 72 -26.54 -16.78 -12.32
C ALA A 72 -27.88 -16.09 -12.65
N ILE A 73 -28.29 -15.09 -11.87
CA ILE A 73 -29.48 -14.27 -12.15
C ILE A 73 -29.34 -13.57 -13.51
N LEU A 74 -28.18 -12.96 -13.79
CA LEU A 74 -27.94 -12.30 -15.07
C LEU A 74 -27.89 -13.29 -16.25
N CYS A 75 -27.41 -14.52 -16.04
CA CYS A 75 -27.48 -15.59 -17.02
C CYS A 75 -28.94 -15.98 -17.31
N VAL A 76 -29.74 -16.22 -16.27
CA VAL A 76 -31.18 -16.52 -16.41
C VAL A 76 -31.87 -15.39 -17.15
N PHE A 77 -31.60 -14.14 -16.76
CA PHE A 77 -32.08 -12.98 -17.48
C PHE A 77 -31.65 -13.07 -18.94
N TYR A 78 -30.36 -13.15 -19.28
CA TYR A 78 -29.84 -13.14 -20.65
C TYR A 78 -30.39 -14.27 -21.55
N PHE A 79 -30.53 -15.49 -21.03
CA PHE A 79 -31.00 -16.65 -21.79
C PHE A 79 -32.51 -16.87 -21.77
N SER A 80 -33.25 -16.15 -20.91
CA SER A 80 -34.72 -16.23 -20.87
C SER A 80 -35.38 -15.81 -22.19
N LYS A 81 -36.61 -16.29 -22.42
CA LYS A 81 -37.47 -15.93 -23.57
C LYS A 81 -38.33 -14.67 -23.30
N ILE A 82 -37.90 -13.79 -22.40
CA ILE A 82 -38.61 -12.53 -22.09
C ILE A 82 -38.81 -11.71 -23.38
N ASN A 83 -39.96 -11.05 -23.50
CA ASN A 83 -40.38 -10.27 -24.67
C ASN A 83 -39.65 -8.92 -24.78
N ILE A 84 -38.32 -8.96 -24.87
CA ILE A 84 -37.43 -7.82 -25.10
C ILE A 84 -36.60 -8.13 -26.35
N LYS A 85 -36.43 -7.14 -27.24
CA LYS A 85 -35.57 -7.29 -28.43
C LYS A 85 -34.18 -7.76 -28.01
N LYS A 86 -33.68 -8.84 -28.63
CA LYS A 86 -32.38 -9.46 -28.29
C LYS A 86 -31.21 -8.46 -28.27
N VAL A 87 -31.26 -7.43 -29.13
CA VAL A 87 -30.26 -6.36 -29.20
C VAL A 87 -30.26 -5.51 -27.92
N ILE A 88 -31.44 -5.11 -27.45
CA ILE A 88 -31.60 -4.30 -26.22
C ILE A 88 -31.09 -5.09 -25.01
N LYS A 89 -31.48 -6.37 -24.91
CA LYS A 89 -31.04 -7.25 -23.82
C LYS A 89 -29.52 -7.38 -23.73
N LYS A 90 -28.86 -7.53 -24.88
CA LYS A 90 -27.38 -7.55 -24.98
C LYS A 90 -26.78 -6.22 -24.56
N ALA A 91 -27.32 -5.10 -25.04
CA ALA A 91 -26.85 -3.78 -24.69
C ALA A 91 -26.93 -3.54 -23.18
N ILE A 92 -28.05 -3.89 -22.54
CA ILE A 92 -28.22 -3.80 -21.07
C ILE A 92 -27.13 -4.59 -20.34
N CYS A 93 -26.90 -5.85 -20.73
CA CYS A 93 -25.90 -6.68 -20.07
C CYS A 93 -24.47 -6.15 -20.27
N ILE A 94 -24.15 -5.66 -21.47
CA ILE A 94 -22.83 -5.08 -21.77
C ILE A 94 -22.62 -3.81 -20.94
N VAL A 95 -23.59 -2.89 -20.94
CA VAL A 95 -23.52 -1.64 -20.16
C VAL A 95 -23.37 -1.96 -18.68
N LEU A 96 -24.16 -2.90 -18.15
CA LEU A 96 -24.02 -3.35 -16.75
C LEU A 96 -22.62 -3.89 -16.46
N CYS A 97 -22.09 -4.78 -17.30
CA CYS A 97 -20.75 -5.33 -17.12
C CYS A 97 -19.68 -4.24 -17.14
N LEU A 98 -19.77 -3.26 -18.05
CA LEU A 98 -18.86 -2.12 -18.12
C LEU A 98 -18.93 -1.25 -16.86
N CYS A 99 -20.13 -0.98 -16.34
CA CYS A 99 -20.31 -0.24 -15.08
C CYS A 99 -19.69 -0.99 -13.89
N LEU A 100 -19.88 -2.31 -13.80
CA LEU A 100 -19.31 -3.13 -12.74
C LEU A 100 -17.78 -3.13 -12.77
N TRP A 101 -17.19 -3.26 -13.97
CA TRP A 101 -15.74 -3.15 -14.15
C TRP A 101 -15.22 -1.76 -13.85
N GLY A 102 -15.87 -0.71 -14.36
CA GLY A 102 -15.50 0.68 -14.11
C GLY A 102 -15.50 1.01 -12.61
N TYR A 103 -16.54 0.55 -11.90
CA TYR A 103 -16.58 0.66 -10.45
C TYR A 103 -15.42 -0.09 -9.79
N GLY A 104 -15.22 -1.37 -10.11
CA GLY A 104 -14.15 -2.17 -9.49
C GLY A 104 -12.76 -1.56 -9.69
N ILE A 105 -12.47 -1.08 -10.91
CA ILE A 105 -11.21 -0.41 -11.28
C ILE A 105 -10.99 0.86 -10.42
N CYS A 106 -12.02 1.70 -10.30
CA CYS A 106 -11.95 2.91 -9.51
C CYS A 106 -11.85 2.62 -8.01
N ALA A 107 -12.63 1.66 -7.50
CA ALA A 107 -12.69 1.31 -6.09
C ALA A 107 -11.35 0.79 -5.56
N VAL A 108 -10.60 0.01 -6.34
CA VAL A 108 -9.27 -0.46 -5.95
C VAL A 108 -8.16 0.56 -6.23
N GLY A 109 -8.48 1.72 -6.83
CA GLY A 109 -7.53 2.82 -7.02
C GLY A 109 -6.56 2.66 -8.20
N ILE A 110 -6.91 1.89 -9.23
CA ILE A 110 -6.08 1.76 -10.45
C ILE A 110 -5.85 3.12 -11.14
N PRO A 111 -6.85 3.99 -11.33
CA PRO A 111 -6.63 5.28 -11.99
C PRO A 111 -5.58 6.15 -11.28
N SER A 112 -5.63 6.22 -9.94
CA SER A 112 -4.64 6.95 -9.14
C SER A 112 -3.24 6.33 -9.25
N PHE A 113 -3.16 5.00 -9.27
CA PHE A 113 -1.90 4.29 -9.44
C PHE A 113 -1.26 4.57 -10.82
N VAL A 114 -2.05 4.47 -11.90
CA VAL A 114 -1.58 4.75 -13.27
C VAL A 114 -1.23 6.24 -13.41
N GLY A 115 -2.08 7.14 -12.92
CA GLY A 115 -1.83 8.58 -12.93
C GLY A 115 -0.50 8.93 -12.23
N GLY A 116 -0.25 8.33 -11.06
CA GLY A 116 0.99 8.51 -10.31
C GLY A 116 2.26 8.06 -11.05
N MET A 117 2.17 7.09 -11.97
CA MET A 117 3.31 6.70 -12.82
C MET A 117 3.69 7.78 -13.84
N PHE A 118 2.72 8.60 -14.24
CA PHE A 118 2.95 9.69 -15.20
C PHE A 118 3.14 11.05 -14.53
N THR A 119 2.84 11.17 -13.23
CA THR A 119 3.08 12.39 -12.47
C THR A 119 4.58 12.63 -12.32
N LYS A 120 5.07 13.67 -13.00
CA LYS A 120 6.41 14.21 -12.77
C LYS A 120 6.33 15.32 -11.73
N THR A 121 7.19 15.27 -10.73
CA THR A 121 7.32 16.31 -9.71
C THR A 121 8.75 16.82 -9.68
N LYS A 122 8.91 18.11 -9.38
CA LYS A 122 10.21 18.73 -9.12
C LYS A 122 10.58 18.72 -7.63
N LEU A 123 9.82 18.00 -6.80
CA LEU A 123 10.00 17.98 -5.34
C LEU A 123 11.47 17.73 -4.96
N TYR A 124 12.07 16.66 -5.50
CA TYR A 124 13.47 16.33 -5.21
C TYR A 124 14.44 17.28 -5.93
N ASP A 125 14.17 17.65 -7.19
CA ASP A 125 15.02 18.61 -7.91
C ASP A 125 15.16 19.96 -7.19
N GLN A 126 14.13 20.36 -6.43
CA GLN A 126 14.07 21.67 -5.76
C GLN A 126 14.35 21.62 -4.27
N ASN A 127 13.95 20.54 -3.57
CA ASN A 127 13.98 20.49 -2.10
C ASN A 127 14.95 19.44 -1.56
N TYR A 128 15.49 18.55 -2.40
CA TYR A 128 16.48 17.59 -1.92
C TYR A 128 17.85 18.26 -1.76
N ALA A 129 18.35 18.28 -0.53
CA ALA A 129 19.68 18.74 -0.22
C ALA A 129 20.68 17.58 -0.41
N ASN A 130 21.32 17.51 -1.59
CA ASN A 130 22.29 16.46 -1.89
C ASN A 130 23.52 16.59 -0.96
N PRO A 131 23.78 15.61 -0.08
CA PRO A 131 24.86 15.68 0.90
C PRO A 131 26.27 15.76 0.28
N ASN A 132 26.44 15.38 -0.99
CA ASN A 132 27.73 15.50 -1.69
C ASN A 132 28.04 16.96 -2.12
N THR A 133 27.03 17.82 -2.20
CA THR A 133 27.17 19.22 -2.66
C THR A 133 26.75 20.23 -1.60
N THR A 134 25.89 19.83 -0.66
CA THR A 134 25.40 20.69 0.42
C THR A 134 26.47 20.81 1.51
N LYS A 135 26.71 22.04 1.97
CA LYS A 135 27.61 22.29 3.10
C LYS A 135 26.99 21.76 4.40
N ILE A 136 27.60 20.72 4.97
CA ILE A 136 27.22 20.16 6.27
C ILE A 136 28.24 20.64 7.32
N THR A 137 27.75 21.29 8.39
CA THR A 137 28.60 21.79 9.48
C THR A 137 28.36 21.01 10.76
N PHE A 138 29.43 20.50 11.35
CA PHE A 138 29.38 19.84 12.65
C PHE A 138 29.56 20.86 13.79
N PRO A 139 28.94 20.62 14.95
CA PRO A 139 29.16 21.46 16.13
C PRO A 139 30.61 21.35 16.60
N GLU A 140 31.16 22.44 17.16
CA GLU A 140 32.52 22.48 17.69
C GLU A 140 32.76 21.38 18.74
N LYS A 141 31.83 21.23 19.67
CA LYS A 141 31.80 20.10 20.61
C LYS A 141 30.96 18.97 20.01
N ARG A 142 31.64 17.92 19.59
CA ARG A 142 31.00 16.69 19.07
C ARG A 142 30.02 16.11 20.09
N ARG A 143 28.88 15.66 19.60
CA ARG A 143 27.83 14.98 20.37
C ARG A 143 27.64 13.55 19.84
N ASN A 144 27.28 12.64 20.72
CA ASN A 144 26.83 11.30 20.34
C ASN A 144 25.43 11.37 19.72
N LEU A 145 25.18 10.54 18.72
CA LEU A 145 23.84 10.34 18.15
C LEU A 145 23.35 8.94 18.54
N VAL A 146 22.22 8.88 19.25
CA VAL A 146 21.50 7.64 19.50
C VAL A 146 20.24 7.68 18.66
N TYR A 147 20.11 6.73 17.74
CA TYR A 147 18.98 6.68 16.82
C TYR A 147 18.14 5.43 17.07
N ILE A 148 16.88 5.63 17.50
CA ILE A 148 15.96 4.57 17.87
C ILE A 148 14.87 4.49 16.82
N ILE A 149 14.83 3.38 16.08
CA ILE A 149 13.78 3.09 15.12
C ILE A 149 12.69 2.29 15.84
N LEU A 150 11.46 2.81 15.81
CA LEU A 150 10.30 2.15 16.40
C LEU A 150 9.56 1.38 15.30
N GLU A 151 9.79 0.06 15.24
CA GLU A 151 9.17 -0.82 14.25
C GLU A 151 7.65 -0.87 14.41
N SER A 152 6.93 -0.68 13.30
CA SER A 152 5.46 -0.71 13.25
C SER A 152 4.73 0.18 14.27
N MET A 153 5.39 1.25 14.74
CA MET A 153 4.79 2.20 15.68
C MET A 153 3.99 3.28 14.94
N GLU A 154 2.78 3.57 15.41
CA GLU A 154 1.90 4.59 14.83
C GLU A 154 1.10 5.36 15.90
N THR A 155 0.53 6.50 15.54
CA THR A 155 -0.23 7.36 16.46
C THR A 155 -1.57 6.77 16.89
N THR A 156 -2.06 5.73 16.20
CA THR A 156 -3.34 5.08 16.52
C THR A 156 -3.37 4.49 17.94
N TYR A 157 -2.21 4.14 18.50
CA TYR A 157 -2.05 3.64 19.88
C TYR A 157 -2.36 4.68 20.97
N PHE A 158 -2.49 5.96 20.62
CA PHE A 158 -2.95 6.99 21.55
C PHE A 158 -4.48 6.98 21.67
N SER A 159 -5.02 7.68 22.68
CA SER A 159 -6.47 7.87 22.78
C SER A 159 -6.99 8.85 21.74
N LYS A 160 -8.28 8.78 21.41
CA LYS A 160 -8.93 9.69 20.43
C LYS A 160 -8.76 11.18 20.76
N ASP A 161 -8.85 11.55 22.03
CA ASP A 161 -8.62 12.93 22.51
C ASP A 161 -7.15 13.38 22.40
N GLN A 162 -6.23 12.43 22.22
CA GLN A 162 -4.80 12.64 22.01
C GLN A 162 -4.37 12.47 20.54
N GLY A 163 -5.32 12.46 19.61
CA GLY A 163 -5.04 12.31 18.17
C GLY A 163 -4.83 10.87 17.70
N GLY A 164 -5.10 9.87 18.55
CA GLY A 164 -5.06 8.45 18.20
C GLY A 164 -6.41 7.84 17.84
N ALA A 165 -6.50 6.52 17.90
CA ALA A 165 -7.71 5.76 17.51
C ALA A 165 -8.33 4.96 18.65
N LEU A 166 -7.57 4.69 19.72
CA LEU A 166 -8.02 3.87 20.84
C LEU A 166 -8.89 4.67 21.84
N SER A 167 -9.60 3.95 22.70
CA SER A 167 -10.38 4.56 23.79
C SER A 167 -9.49 5.11 24.90
N GLN A 168 -8.28 4.55 25.07
CA GLN A 168 -7.29 4.97 26.05
C GLN A 168 -5.89 4.85 25.45
N ASN A 169 -4.98 5.70 25.90
CA ASN A 169 -3.59 5.66 25.47
C ASN A 169 -2.86 4.47 26.13
N VAL A 170 -2.39 3.55 25.30
CA VAL A 170 -1.67 2.34 25.77
C VAL A 170 -0.15 2.52 25.83
N VAL A 171 0.37 3.67 25.37
CA VAL A 171 1.79 4.05 25.36
C VAL A 171 2.01 5.45 25.96
N PRO A 172 1.50 5.74 27.17
CA PRO A 172 1.46 7.10 27.73
C PRO A 172 2.83 7.76 27.86
N LYS A 173 3.87 6.99 28.22
CA LYS A 173 5.23 7.51 28.35
C LYS A 173 5.82 8.01 27.03
N LEU A 174 5.50 7.34 25.91
CA LEU A 174 5.98 7.78 24.59
C LEU A 174 5.23 9.03 24.14
N TYR A 175 3.93 9.10 24.43
CA TYR A 175 3.15 10.31 24.19
C TYR A 175 3.69 11.51 24.96
N ASP A 176 4.03 11.34 26.24
CA ASP A 176 4.63 12.40 27.06
C ASP A 176 5.99 12.85 26.52
N LEU A 177 6.81 11.92 26.01
CA LEU A 177 8.05 12.26 25.34
C LEU A 177 7.79 13.11 24.09
N ALA A 178 6.85 12.73 23.24
CA ALA A 178 6.51 13.49 22.04
C ALA A 178 5.93 14.87 22.38
N LYS A 179 5.02 14.95 23.35
CA LYS A 179 4.35 16.20 23.74
C LYS A 179 5.30 17.22 24.37
N ASN A 180 6.29 16.76 25.13
CA ASN A 180 7.19 17.63 25.89
C ASN A 180 8.53 17.91 25.18
N ASN A 181 8.74 17.37 23.97
CA ASN A 181 9.98 17.55 23.20
C ASN A 181 9.68 17.94 21.75
N THR A 182 10.71 18.01 20.91
CA THR A 182 10.55 18.22 19.48
C THR A 182 9.75 17.08 18.86
N ASN A 183 8.60 17.42 18.30
CA ASN A 183 7.69 16.50 17.64
C ASN A 183 7.29 17.05 16.28
N PHE A 184 7.34 16.20 15.26
CA PHE A 184 6.92 16.53 13.91
C PHE A 184 5.48 16.06 13.71
N SER A 185 4.55 17.00 13.58
CA SER A 185 3.13 16.71 13.46
C SER A 185 2.48 17.52 12.32
N HIS A 186 1.36 17.01 11.84
CA HIS A 186 0.47 17.70 10.90
C HIS A 186 -0.58 18.56 11.61
N SER A 187 -0.57 18.58 12.95
CA SER A 187 -1.46 19.37 13.80
C SER A 187 -0.66 20.04 14.93
N ASN A 188 -1.35 20.80 15.78
CA ASN A 188 -0.76 21.42 16.97
C ASN A 188 -0.50 20.43 18.12
N ASP A 189 -0.99 19.20 18.01
CA ASP A 189 -0.81 18.12 18.99
C ASP A 189 0.13 17.02 18.46
N VAL A 190 0.35 15.96 19.26
CA VAL A 190 1.06 14.77 18.79
C VAL A 190 0.27 14.13 17.64
N GLY A 191 0.96 13.80 16.55
CA GLY A 191 0.33 13.33 15.32
C GLY A 191 1.37 12.79 14.34
N GLY A 192 0.98 12.63 13.07
CA GLY A 192 1.92 12.25 12.00
C GLY A 192 1.66 10.90 11.33
N TRP A 193 0.41 10.44 11.25
CA TRP A 193 0.08 9.19 10.54
C TRP A 193 0.37 9.22 9.02
N GLY A 194 0.61 10.40 8.44
CA GLY A 194 0.96 10.53 7.03
C GLY A 194 2.34 9.95 6.73
N TYR A 195 2.41 8.93 5.88
CA TYR A 195 3.67 8.43 5.32
C TYR A 195 3.91 9.01 3.93
N VAL A 196 5.19 9.18 3.58
CA VAL A 196 5.58 9.57 2.22
C VAL A 196 5.51 8.33 1.33
N THR A 197 5.14 8.52 0.06
CA THR A 197 5.10 7.41 -0.89
C THR A 197 6.45 6.69 -0.90
N ASN A 198 6.43 5.35 -0.93
CA ASN A 198 7.64 4.52 -0.94
C ASN A 198 8.50 4.60 0.35
N THR A 199 7.90 4.85 1.52
CA THR A 199 8.62 4.81 2.82
C THR A 199 7.94 3.93 3.87
N SER A 200 6.93 3.15 3.51
CA SER A 200 6.01 2.50 4.47
C SER A 200 6.45 1.15 5.03
N TRP A 201 7.50 0.52 4.48
CA TRP A 201 8.03 -0.76 4.95
C TRP A 201 9.45 -0.56 5.49
N THR A 202 9.89 -1.44 6.40
CA THR A 202 11.09 -1.25 7.23
C THR A 202 12.32 -0.81 6.43
N SER A 203 12.72 -1.53 5.38
CA SER A 203 13.91 -1.17 4.60
C SER A 203 13.75 0.16 3.85
N ALA A 204 12.58 0.44 3.30
CA ALA A 204 12.33 1.73 2.65
C ALA A 204 12.32 2.89 3.63
N SER A 205 11.78 2.69 4.82
CA SER A 205 11.79 3.67 5.90
C SER A 205 13.23 3.95 6.35
N LEU A 206 14.06 2.92 6.51
CA LEU A 206 15.48 3.07 6.86
C LEU A 206 16.26 3.84 5.78
N VAL A 207 16.06 3.51 4.50
CA VAL A 207 16.67 4.25 3.39
C VAL A 207 16.23 5.72 3.43
N ALA A 208 14.92 5.99 3.55
CA ALA A 208 14.41 7.35 3.57
C ALA A 208 14.93 8.17 4.76
N GLN A 209 14.93 7.58 5.95
CA GLN A 209 15.41 8.21 7.17
C GLN A 209 16.91 8.51 7.15
N THR A 210 17.71 7.66 6.50
CA THR A 210 19.17 7.82 6.46
C THR A 210 19.68 8.59 5.26
N SER A 211 18.94 8.65 4.15
CA SER A 211 19.39 9.31 2.91
C SER A 211 18.55 10.50 2.46
N GLY A 212 17.37 10.68 3.06
CA GLY A 212 16.40 11.69 2.63
C GLY A 212 15.70 11.37 1.31
N VAL A 213 15.83 10.15 0.76
CA VAL A 213 15.14 9.74 -0.46
C VAL A 213 14.28 8.49 -0.28
N PRO A 214 13.11 8.42 -0.93
CA PRO A 214 12.25 7.25 -0.84
C PRO A 214 12.82 6.08 -1.65
N LEU A 215 12.55 4.85 -1.20
CA LEU A 215 13.00 3.66 -1.90
C LEU A 215 11.97 3.21 -2.94
N SER A 216 12.17 3.63 -4.19
CA SER A 216 11.37 3.13 -5.31
C SER A 216 12.05 1.90 -5.92
N MET A 217 11.38 0.76 -5.85
CA MET A 217 11.86 -0.50 -6.42
C MET A 217 11.01 -0.89 -7.63
N PRO A 218 11.61 -1.54 -8.66
CA PRO A 218 10.85 -2.20 -9.71
C PRO A 218 9.81 -3.16 -9.14
N LEU A 219 8.67 -3.30 -9.83
CA LEU A 219 7.56 -4.19 -9.43
C LEU A 219 8.00 -5.65 -9.27
N ILE A 220 9.03 -6.06 -10.02
CA ILE A 220 9.70 -7.34 -9.90
C ILE A 220 11.13 -7.01 -9.49
N TYR A 221 11.41 -7.10 -8.20
CA TYR A 221 12.75 -6.90 -7.67
C TYR A 221 13.09 -8.04 -6.73
N THR A 222 14.17 -8.75 -7.07
CA THR A 222 14.76 -9.72 -6.14
C THR A 222 15.68 -8.92 -5.23
N VAL A 223 15.39 -8.93 -3.92
CA VAL A 223 16.28 -8.33 -2.92
C VAL A 223 17.67 -8.93 -3.12
N PRO A 224 18.70 -8.11 -3.41
CA PRO A 224 20.05 -8.60 -3.55
C PRO A 224 20.47 -9.35 -2.30
N LYS A 225 21.38 -10.32 -2.45
CA LYS A 225 22.00 -10.97 -1.29
C LYS A 225 22.63 -9.93 -0.38
N ALA A 226 22.62 -10.20 0.93
CA ALA A 226 23.00 -9.30 2.02
C ALA A 226 24.37 -8.59 1.87
N GLU A 227 25.23 -9.06 0.97
CA GLU A 227 26.61 -8.57 0.76
C GLU A 227 26.75 -7.51 -0.35
N SER A 228 25.69 -7.18 -1.09
CA SER A 228 25.76 -6.13 -2.12
C SER A 228 25.19 -4.80 -1.63
N ASN A 229 25.82 -3.70 -2.07
CA ASN A 229 25.31 -2.34 -1.84
C ASN A 229 23.86 -2.22 -2.30
N PHE A 230 22.94 -2.16 -1.32
CA PHE A 230 21.50 -2.15 -1.56
C PHE A 230 21.06 -0.94 -2.40
N VAL A 231 21.70 0.23 -2.19
CA VAL A 231 21.53 1.43 -3.01
C VAL A 231 22.89 2.13 -3.20
N PRO A 232 23.71 1.75 -4.20
CA PRO A 232 25.14 2.07 -4.25
C PRO A 232 25.47 3.55 -4.52
N SER A 233 24.54 4.33 -5.06
CA SER A 233 24.81 5.71 -5.51
C SER A 233 24.34 6.78 -4.53
N ILE A 234 23.98 6.41 -3.30
CA ILE A 234 23.35 7.30 -2.34
C ILE A 234 24.23 7.43 -1.09
N THR A 235 24.56 8.67 -0.75
CA THR A 235 25.25 9.01 0.49
C THR A 235 24.22 9.06 1.63
N THR A 236 24.48 8.31 2.69
CA THR A 236 23.62 8.21 3.87
C THR A 236 24.20 8.98 5.07
N LEU A 237 23.38 9.15 6.10
CA LEU A 237 23.79 9.66 7.41
C LEU A 237 24.98 8.87 7.96
N GLY A 238 25.01 7.55 7.76
CA GLY A 238 26.11 6.71 8.20
C GLY A 238 27.43 7.05 7.49
N ASP A 239 27.38 7.29 6.18
CA ASP A 239 28.56 7.70 5.41
C ASP A 239 29.08 9.06 5.89
N ILE A 240 28.17 10.02 6.10
CA ILE A 240 28.50 11.37 6.59
C ILE A 240 29.16 11.31 7.97
N LEU A 241 28.62 10.50 8.89
CA LEU A 241 29.18 10.33 10.23
C LEU A 241 30.55 9.63 10.18
N HIS A 242 30.69 8.59 9.35
CA HIS A 242 31.95 7.84 9.20
C HIS A 242 33.08 8.75 8.69
N GLN A 243 32.81 9.54 7.65
CA GLN A 243 33.76 10.51 7.09
C GLN A 243 34.20 11.56 8.12
N ASN A 244 33.38 11.83 9.14
CA ASN A 244 33.69 12.76 10.23
C ASN A 244 34.31 12.08 11.46
N GLY A 245 34.67 10.80 11.37
CA GLY A 245 35.38 10.05 12.41
C GLY A 245 34.49 9.59 13.56
N TYR A 246 33.19 9.44 13.32
CA TYR A 246 32.30 8.79 14.28
C TYR A 246 32.42 7.27 14.20
N ASN A 247 32.54 6.64 15.37
CA ASN A 247 32.35 5.20 15.48
C ASN A 247 30.85 4.89 15.46
N GLN A 248 30.45 3.86 14.73
CA GLN A 248 29.05 3.54 14.47
C GLN A 248 28.77 2.08 14.77
N THR A 249 27.67 1.85 15.49
CA THR A 249 27.16 0.52 15.81
C THR A 249 25.67 0.51 15.56
N VAL A 250 25.19 -0.53 14.88
CA VAL A 250 23.77 -0.82 14.74
C VAL A 250 23.43 -2.06 15.57
N MET A 251 22.28 -2.02 16.26
CA MET A 251 21.81 -3.12 17.11
C MET A 251 20.40 -3.52 16.68
N PHE A 252 20.21 -4.81 16.41
CA PHE A 252 18.92 -5.40 16.12
C PHE A 252 18.61 -6.47 17.19
N GLY A 253 17.36 -6.53 17.63
CA GLY A 253 16.90 -7.56 18.57
C GLY A 253 16.70 -8.95 17.95
N SER A 254 16.91 -9.07 16.64
CA SER A 254 16.79 -10.31 15.88
C SER A 254 17.91 -10.42 14.85
N VAL A 255 18.16 -11.64 14.37
CA VAL A 255 18.93 -11.84 13.14
C VAL A 255 18.12 -11.22 11.99
N ALA A 256 18.76 -10.43 11.13
CA ALA A 256 18.11 -9.86 9.95
C ALA A 256 17.48 -10.98 9.11
N SER A 257 16.16 -10.92 8.93
CA SER A 257 15.37 -11.88 8.14
C SER A 257 15.18 -11.42 6.71
#